data_AF-A0A432MIL6-F1
#
_entry.id   AF-A0A432MIL6-F1
#
_cell.length_a   1.000
_cell.length_b   1.000
_cell.length_c   1.000
_cell.angle_alpha   90.00
_cell.angle_beta   90.00
_cell.angle_gamma   90.00
#
_symmetry.space_group_name_H-M   'P 1'
#
loop_
_entity.id
_entity.type
_entity.pdbx_description
1 polymer ?
#
loop_
_entity_poly.entity_id
_entity_poly.type
_entity_poly.pdbx_seq_one_letter_code
_entity_poly.pdbx_strand_id
1 'polypeptide(L)'
;MTCKRRCVNRSSTGLRTISDHRSIFELKSPQLPRTVNASRRCTVMELGTRMRQLRRERGMTLREVAHAAGVNQTYLSKIENNKPGFVPAAETVRALATVLGADPLELLMLAGKVPPELEHMVASPSGRRFYVRSRGITSSAEWDALTDLLDSRSGGVQTRRDAGDGAKSIAPGSRET
;
A
#
# COMPACT_ATOMS: atom_id res chain seq x y z
N MET A 1 17.09 -62.92 -63.32
CA MET A 1 16.67 -61.51 -63.56
C MET A 1 16.71 -60.77 -62.22
N THR A 2 17.82 -60.06 -61.95
CA THR A 2 18.04 -59.29 -60.71
C THR A 2 17.77 -57.81 -60.98
N CYS A 3 16.79 -57.23 -60.28
CA CYS A 3 16.43 -55.82 -60.40
C CYS A 3 17.10 -54.99 -59.30
N LYS A 4 18.02 -54.10 -59.70
CA LYS A 4 18.63 -53.04 -58.89
C LYS A 4 17.60 -51.95 -58.56
N ARG A 5 17.58 -51.46 -57.31
CA ARG A 5 17.19 -50.09 -56.88
C ARG A 5 17.50 -50.01 -55.37
N ARG A 6 18.66 -49.49 -54.93
CA ARG A 6 19.08 -48.08 -54.77
C ARG A 6 18.21 -47.30 -53.78
N CYS A 7 18.81 -47.15 -52.59
CA CYS A 7 18.69 -46.17 -51.50
C CYS A 7 17.42 -45.31 -51.32
N VAL A 8 16.99 -45.30 -50.06
CA VAL A 8 15.81 -44.73 -49.45
C VAL A 8 15.73 -43.20 -49.57
N ASN A 9 14.50 -42.74 -49.79
CA ASN A 9 14.08 -41.36 -50.01
C ASN A 9 14.14 -40.52 -48.72
N ARG A 10 14.36 -39.23 -48.94
CA ARG A 10 14.65 -38.17 -47.96
C ARG A 10 13.40 -37.71 -47.20
N SER A 11 13.65 -37.35 -45.93
CA SER A 11 13.00 -36.31 -45.12
C SER A 11 11.51 -36.46 -44.78
N SER A 12 11.29 -37.05 -43.60
CA SER A 12 10.16 -36.83 -42.72
C SER A 12 10.31 -35.55 -41.89
N THR A 13 9.18 -35.07 -41.36
CA THR A 13 9.02 -34.14 -40.21
C THR A 13 9.46 -32.69 -40.44
N GLY A 14 8.79 -31.65 -39.94
CA GLY A 14 7.70 -31.53 -38.97
C GLY A 14 7.68 -30.07 -38.52
N LEU A 15 6.48 -29.51 -38.35
CA LEU A 15 6.11 -28.37 -37.51
C LEU A 15 7.13 -27.22 -37.34
N ARG A 16 6.79 -26.06 -37.91
CA ARG A 16 7.44 -24.76 -37.64
C ARG A 16 7.29 -24.44 -36.15
N THR A 17 8.36 -24.57 -35.38
CA THR A 17 8.43 -24.03 -34.02
C THR A 17 8.86 -22.57 -34.10
N ILE A 18 8.11 -21.71 -33.41
CA ILE A 18 8.48 -20.31 -33.16
C ILE A 18 9.67 -20.33 -32.19
N SER A 19 10.87 -20.53 -32.72
CA SER A 19 12.13 -20.16 -32.08
C SER A 19 12.60 -18.90 -32.80
N ASP A 20 12.31 -17.73 -32.21
CA ASP A 20 13.24 -16.59 -32.16
C ASP A 20 12.56 -15.37 -31.54
N HIS A 21 12.52 -15.37 -30.20
CA HIS A 21 12.35 -14.15 -29.40
C HIS A 21 13.55 -13.94 -28.46
N ARG A 22 14.75 -14.36 -28.88
CA ARG A 22 16.01 -13.98 -28.21
C ARG A 22 16.52 -12.64 -28.73
N SER A 23 15.71 -11.59 -28.59
CA SER A 23 16.18 -10.21 -28.74
C SER A 23 15.05 -9.29 -28.30
N ILE A 24 15.01 -8.96 -27.02
CA ILE A 24 14.47 -7.73 -26.46
C ILE A 24 14.87 -7.75 -24.98
N PHE A 25 15.64 -6.74 -24.59
CA PHE A 25 15.98 -6.42 -23.20
C PHE A 25 16.94 -7.37 -22.48
N GLU A 26 18.21 -7.24 -22.83
CA GLU A 26 19.27 -7.38 -21.83
C GLU A 26 19.05 -6.29 -20.76
N LEU A 27 18.29 -6.65 -19.72
CA LEU A 27 18.17 -5.89 -18.49
C LEU A 27 19.54 -5.87 -17.83
N LYS A 28 20.39 -4.97 -18.30
CA LYS A 28 21.58 -4.52 -17.58
C LYS A 28 21.07 -3.93 -16.28
N SER A 29 21.04 -4.79 -15.26
CA SER A 29 20.61 -4.44 -13.91
C SER A 29 21.36 -3.15 -13.53
N PRO A 30 20.67 -2.02 -13.30
CA PRO A 30 21.37 -0.80 -12.91
C PRO A 30 22.02 -1.10 -11.57
N GLN A 31 23.34 -1.20 -11.58
CA GLN A 31 24.16 -1.34 -10.39
C GLN A 31 23.86 -0.10 -9.54
N LEU A 32 23.02 -0.26 -8.52
CA LEU A 32 22.72 0.81 -7.59
C LEU A 32 24.03 1.22 -6.91
N PRO A 33 24.37 2.52 -6.89
CA PRO A 33 25.62 2.97 -6.30
C PRO A 33 25.66 2.57 -4.82
N ARG A 34 26.70 1.82 -4.44
CA ARG A 34 26.94 1.27 -3.09
C ARG A 34 27.36 2.31 -2.06
N THR A 35 27.01 3.58 -2.26
CA THR A 35 27.40 4.69 -1.38
C THR A 35 26.21 5.56 -1.05
N VAL A 36 25.37 5.10 -0.14
CA VAL A 36 24.42 5.96 0.59
C VAL A 36 25.17 6.79 1.63
N ASN A 37 26.09 7.66 1.18
CA ASN A 37 26.72 8.65 2.06
C ASN A 37 26.11 10.03 1.80
N ALA A 38 25.29 10.44 2.77
CA ALA A 38 25.35 11.75 3.41
C ALA A 38 25.57 12.99 2.50
N SER A 39 24.53 13.41 1.78
CA SER A 39 24.32 14.84 1.41
C SER A 39 22.95 15.15 0.80
N ARG A 40 21.89 14.58 1.37
CA ARG A 40 20.57 15.21 1.27
C ARG A 40 20.28 15.82 2.64
N ARG A 41 20.54 17.11 2.81
CA ARG A 41 19.84 17.89 3.83
C ARG A 41 18.38 18.03 3.37
N CYS A 42 17.67 16.92 3.34
CA CYS A 42 16.25 16.98 3.60
C CYS A 42 16.20 17.38 5.07
N THR A 43 15.73 18.58 5.41
CA THR A 43 15.35 18.86 6.79
C THR A 43 14.20 17.91 7.07
N VAL A 44 14.52 16.69 7.53
CA VAL A 44 13.52 15.70 7.91
C VAL A 44 12.84 16.32 9.12
N MET A 45 11.71 16.96 8.87
CA MET A 45 10.89 17.54 9.92
C MET A 45 10.50 16.39 10.84
N GLU A 46 10.83 16.48 12.11
CA GLU A 46 10.49 15.44 13.06
C GLU A 46 8.98 15.49 13.38
N LEU A 47 8.40 14.32 13.68
CA LEU A 47 6.99 14.17 14.02
C LEU A 47 6.53 15.20 15.07
N GLY A 48 7.25 15.30 16.18
CA GLY A 48 6.90 16.18 17.28
C GLY A 48 6.88 17.64 16.89
N THR A 49 7.87 18.05 16.09
CA THR A 49 7.97 19.41 15.56
C THR A 49 6.77 19.73 14.66
N ARG A 50 6.39 18.80 13.76
CA ARG A 50 5.23 18.95 12.89
C ARG A 50 3.92 19.05 13.67
N MET A 51 3.73 18.18 14.65
CA MET A 51 2.52 18.19 15.49
C MET A 51 2.38 19.47 16.30
N ARG A 52 3.49 19.96 16.86
CA ARG A 52 3.53 21.24 17.59
C ARG A 52 3.18 22.42 16.69
N GLN A 53 3.65 22.40 15.44
CA GLN A 53 3.31 23.40 14.44
C GLN A 53 1.80 23.39 14.15
N LEU A 54 1.25 22.23 13.77
CA LEU A 54 -0.18 22.06 13.45
C LEU A 54 -1.11 22.47 14.61
N ARG A 55 -0.69 22.19 15.85
CA ARG A 55 -1.42 22.59 17.05
C ARG A 55 -1.45 24.11 17.21
N ARG A 56 -0.30 24.77 17.00
CA ARG A 56 -0.18 26.24 17.10
C ARG A 56 -0.95 26.95 16.00
N GLU A 57 -0.93 26.42 14.78
CA GLU A 57 -1.71 26.94 13.65
C GLU A 57 -3.22 26.92 13.94
N ARG A 58 -3.68 25.96 14.75
CA ARG A 58 -5.08 25.88 15.21
C ARG A 58 -5.39 26.64 16.49
N GLY A 59 -4.39 27.29 17.10
CA GLY A 59 -4.57 27.98 18.38
C GLY A 59 -4.91 27.05 19.56
N MET A 60 -4.69 25.73 19.44
CA MET A 60 -5.07 24.78 20.48
C MET A 60 -4.00 24.65 21.57
N THR A 61 -4.43 24.53 22.81
CA THR A 61 -3.54 24.23 23.93
C THR A 61 -3.13 22.75 23.92
N LEU A 62 -2.02 22.44 24.58
CA LEU A 62 -1.57 21.05 24.74
C LEU A 62 -2.61 20.18 25.47
N ARG A 63 -3.35 20.78 26.41
CA ARG A 63 -4.38 20.09 27.19
C ARG A 63 -5.62 19.76 26.35
N GLU A 64 -6.04 20.70 25.49
CA GLU A 64 -7.17 20.50 24.57
C GLU A 64 -6.90 19.36 23.59
N VAL A 65 -5.73 19.37 22.93
CA VAL A 65 -5.36 18.30 21.99
C VAL A 65 -5.24 16.96 22.69
N ALA A 66 -4.60 16.92 23.86
CA ALA A 66 -4.46 15.68 24.62
C ALA A 66 -5.82 15.10 25.02
N HIS A 67 -6.74 15.95 25.51
CA HIS A 67 -8.09 15.53 25.86
C HIS A 67 -8.88 15.03 24.63
N ALA A 68 -8.87 15.78 23.53
CA ALA A 68 -9.58 15.41 22.31
C ALA A 68 -9.03 14.13 21.67
N ALA A 69 -7.73 13.87 21.76
CA ALA A 69 -7.09 12.66 21.25
C ALA A 69 -7.12 11.47 22.25
N GLY A 70 -7.70 11.64 23.44
CA GLY A 70 -7.77 10.58 24.45
C GLY A 70 -6.42 10.18 25.05
N VAL A 71 -5.43 11.08 25.05
CA VAL A 71 -4.08 10.84 25.59
C VAL A 71 -3.77 11.75 26.78
N ASN A 72 -2.79 11.36 27.59
CA ASN A 72 -2.32 12.22 28.66
C ASN A 72 -1.48 13.40 28.09
N GLN A 73 -1.63 14.60 28.65
CA GLN A 73 -0.83 15.78 28.30
C GLN A 73 0.69 15.52 28.41
N THR A 74 1.16 14.77 29.42
CA THR A 74 2.56 14.38 29.57
C THR A 74 3.02 13.47 28.44
N TYR A 75 2.12 12.62 27.93
CA TYR A 75 2.40 11.76 26.78
C TYR A 75 2.55 12.60 25.50
N LEU A 76 1.59 13.49 25.23
CA LEU A 76 1.65 14.41 24.08
C LEU A 76 2.89 15.33 24.12
N SER A 77 3.27 15.81 25.30
CA SER A 77 4.49 16.61 25.48
C SER A 77 5.75 15.85 25.07
N LYS A 78 5.85 14.55 25.38
CA LYS A 78 7.00 13.72 24.96
C LYS A 78 7.05 13.57 23.44
N ILE A 79 5.88 13.48 22.79
CA ILE A 79 5.78 13.45 21.33
C ILE A 79 6.26 14.77 20.75
N GLU A 80 5.66 15.91 21.16
CA GLU A 80 5.97 17.23 20.61
C GLU A 80 7.44 17.67 20.82
N ASN A 81 8.10 17.15 21.85
CA ASN A 81 9.51 17.43 22.14
C ASN A 81 10.48 16.40 21.54
N ASN A 82 10.01 15.47 20.70
CA ASN A 82 10.83 14.45 20.05
C ASN A 82 11.72 13.67 21.04
N LYS A 83 11.14 13.23 22.18
CA LYS A 83 11.92 12.54 23.21
C LYS A 83 12.65 11.32 22.61
N PRO A 84 13.99 11.22 22.72
CA PRO A 84 14.74 10.11 22.14
C PRO A 84 14.24 8.75 22.64
N GLY A 85 14.10 7.79 21.71
CA GLY A 85 13.60 6.44 22.01
C GLY A 85 12.09 6.36 22.27
N PHE A 86 11.36 7.47 22.20
CA PHE A 86 9.93 7.49 22.39
C PHE A 86 9.20 7.53 21.04
N VAL A 87 8.52 6.44 20.70
CA VAL A 87 7.76 6.32 19.46
C VAL A 87 6.29 6.05 19.81
N PRO A 88 5.34 6.92 19.43
CA PRO A 88 3.93 6.68 19.71
C PRO A 88 3.36 5.50 18.91
N ALA A 89 2.25 4.94 19.38
CA ALA A 89 1.52 3.91 18.64
C ALA A 89 0.87 4.50 17.38
N ALA A 90 0.68 3.69 16.34
CA ALA A 90 0.09 4.14 15.07
C ALA A 90 -1.33 4.71 15.28
N GLU A 91 -2.16 4.05 16.08
CA GLU A 91 -3.50 4.55 16.43
C GLU A 91 -3.46 5.91 17.13
N THR A 92 -2.49 6.12 18.03
CA THR A 92 -2.32 7.41 18.69
C THR A 92 -1.95 8.52 17.71
N VAL A 93 -1.09 8.21 16.73
CA VAL A 93 -0.74 9.15 15.66
C VAL A 93 -1.96 9.48 14.80
N ARG A 94 -2.81 8.49 14.46
CA ARG A 94 -4.06 8.72 13.70
C ARG A 94 -5.07 9.57 14.48
N ALA A 95 -5.25 9.30 15.76
CA ALA A 95 -6.12 10.11 16.62
C ALA A 95 -5.64 11.56 16.69
N LEU A 96 -4.34 11.76 16.88
CA LEU A 96 -3.74 13.09 16.90
C LEU A 96 -3.81 13.78 15.53
N ALA A 97 -3.61 13.06 14.42
CA ALA A 97 -3.79 13.58 13.07
C ALA A 97 -5.22 14.10 12.86
N THR A 98 -6.22 13.34 13.32
CA THR A 98 -7.64 13.69 13.21
C THR A 98 -7.95 14.98 13.97
N VAL A 99 -7.52 15.08 15.23
CA VAL A 99 -7.72 16.28 16.07
C VAL A 99 -6.98 17.49 15.49
N LEU A 100 -5.76 17.25 14.99
CA LEU A 100 -4.94 18.25 14.33
C LEU A 100 -5.26 18.38 12.84
N GLY A 101 -6.42 17.92 12.36
CA GLY A 101 -6.88 18.00 10.95
C GLY A 101 -5.78 17.86 9.91
N ALA A 102 -4.88 16.91 10.09
CA ALA A 102 -3.74 16.62 9.22
C ALA A 102 -3.93 15.26 8.56
N ASP A 103 -3.23 15.03 7.46
CA ASP A 103 -3.21 13.71 6.83
C ASP A 103 -2.59 12.68 7.80
N PRO A 104 -3.32 11.62 8.20
CA PRO A 104 -2.77 10.58 9.05
C PRO A 104 -1.53 9.92 8.43
N LEU A 105 -1.50 9.78 7.09
CA LEU A 105 -0.38 9.16 6.40
C LEU A 105 0.89 10.01 6.52
N GLU A 106 0.77 11.34 6.41
CA GLU A 106 1.87 12.28 6.65
C GLU A 106 2.50 12.04 8.04
N LEU A 107 1.70 12.05 9.10
CA LEU A 107 2.23 11.89 10.46
C LEU A 107 2.75 10.48 10.73
N LEU A 108 2.13 9.44 10.18
CA LEU A 108 2.61 8.06 10.31
C LEU A 108 3.97 7.87 9.63
N MET A 109 4.17 8.48 8.46
CA MET A 109 5.46 8.49 7.75
C MET A 109 6.54 9.19 8.58
N LEU A 110 6.24 10.33 9.19
CA LEU A 110 7.16 11.02 10.11
C LEU A 110 7.45 10.21 11.38
N ALA A 111 6.51 9.37 11.82
CA ALA A 111 6.67 8.45 12.94
C ALA A 111 7.44 7.16 12.57
N GLY A 112 7.76 6.95 11.29
CA GLY A 112 8.34 5.70 10.80
C GLY A 112 7.41 4.49 10.97
N LYS A 113 6.08 4.71 10.91
CA LYS A 113 5.07 3.68 11.09
C LYS A 113 4.44 3.31 9.75
N VAL A 114 4.13 2.02 9.61
CA VAL A 114 3.30 1.54 8.51
C VAL A 114 1.83 1.84 8.88
N PRO A 115 1.05 2.45 7.98
CA PRO A 115 -0.39 2.61 8.16
C PRO A 115 -1.08 1.26 8.39
N PRO A 116 -2.03 1.16 9.36
CA PRO A 116 -2.79 -0.06 9.61
C PRO A 116 -3.45 -0.63 8.35
N GLU A 117 -3.90 0.24 7.45
CA GLU A 117 -4.53 -0.11 6.18
C GLU A 117 -3.58 -0.88 5.23
N LEU A 118 -2.26 -0.75 5.43
CA LEU A 118 -1.23 -1.44 4.66
C LEU A 118 -0.70 -2.71 5.36
N GLU A 119 -1.14 -3.04 6.58
CA GLU A 119 -0.64 -4.20 7.33
C GLU A 119 -0.82 -5.51 6.56
N HIS A 120 -2.00 -5.75 5.98
CA HIS A 120 -2.26 -6.95 5.19
C HIS A 120 -1.40 -7.02 3.92
N MET A 121 -1.15 -5.88 3.27
CA MET A 121 -0.28 -5.80 2.10
C MET A 121 1.16 -6.17 2.46
N VAL A 122 1.66 -5.64 3.58
CA VAL A 122 3.04 -5.87 4.05
C VAL A 122 3.22 -7.28 4.64
N ALA A 123 2.19 -7.84 5.29
CA ALA A 123 2.23 -9.21 5.79
C ALA A 123 2.25 -10.24 4.63
N SER A 124 1.53 -9.97 3.55
CA SER A 124 1.45 -10.86 2.38
C SER A 124 2.77 -10.89 1.58
N PRO A 125 3.35 -12.08 1.29
CA PRO A 125 4.46 -12.19 0.34
C PRO A 125 4.14 -11.62 -1.04
N SER A 126 2.90 -11.80 -1.51
CA SER A 126 2.42 -11.27 -2.79
C SER A 126 2.31 -9.75 -2.75
N GLY A 127 1.79 -9.19 -1.66
CA GLY A 127 1.69 -7.73 -1.47
C GLY A 127 3.06 -7.05 -1.40
N ARG A 128 4.02 -7.63 -0.65
CA ARG A 128 5.41 -7.16 -0.65
C ARG A 128 6.07 -7.21 -2.03
N ARG A 129 5.88 -8.31 -2.77
CA ARG A 129 6.39 -8.45 -4.13
C ARG A 129 5.81 -7.38 -5.05
N PHE A 130 4.50 -7.15 -4.96
CA PHE A 130 3.82 -6.09 -5.70
C PHE A 130 4.42 -4.72 -5.37
N TYR A 131 4.57 -4.37 -4.09
CA TYR A 131 5.19 -3.11 -3.67
C TYR A 131 6.61 -2.94 -4.24
N VAL A 132 7.48 -3.95 -4.10
CA VAL A 132 8.84 -3.88 -4.65
C VAL A 132 8.85 -3.70 -6.16
N ARG A 133 7.95 -4.37 -6.89
CA ARG A 133 7.83 -4.23 -8.36
C ARG A 133 7.28 -2.87 -8.77
N SER A 134 6.37 -2.32 -7.98
CA SER A 134 5.72 -1.03 -8.23
C SER A 134 6.68 0.16 -8.09
N ARG A 135 7.80 -0.01 -7.38
CA ARG A 135 8.86 1.02 -7.31
C ARG A 135 9.47 1.44 -8.65
N GLY A 136 9.26 0.65 -9.71
CA GLY A 136 9.67 1.01 -11.07
C GLY A 136 8.68 1.95 -11.78
N ILE A 137 7.50 2.17 -11.19
CA ILE A 137 6.51 3.13 -11.66
C ILE A 137 6.91 4.50 -11.15
N THR A 138 7.10 5.45 -12.05
CA THR A 138 7.70 6.75 -11.70
C THR A 138 6.80 7.92 -12.03
N SER A 139 5.87 7.77 -12.97
CA SER A 139 4.92 8.81 -13.34
C SER A 139 3.57 8.62 -12.64
N SER A 140 2.89 9.72 -12.34
CA SER A 140 1.52 9.69 -11.81
C SER A 140 0.56 8.97 -12.75
N ALA A 141 0.68 9.20 -14.07
CA ALA A 141 -0.18 8.59 -15.07
C ALA A 141 -0.08 7.05 -15.11
N GLU A 142 1.12 6.49 -14.88
CA GLU A 142 1.28 5.03 -14.76
C GLU A 142 0.64 4.48 -13.49
N TRP A 143 0.65 5.25 -12.38
CA TRP A 143 -0.05 4.90 -11.15
C TRP A 143 -1.57 4.93 -11.33
N ASP A 144 -2.09 5.93 -12.03
CA ASP A 144 -3.52 6.04 -12.36
C ASP A 144 -3.96 4.84 -13.20
N ALA A 145 -3.23 4.53 -14.27
CA ALA A 145 -3.53 3.38 -15.14
C ALA A 145 -3.49 2.04 -14.39
N LEU A 146 -2.55 1.86 -13.44
CA LEU A 146 -2.51 0.67 -12.60
C LEU A 146 -3.69 0.61 -11.63
N THR A 147 -4.08 1.74 -11.06
CA THR A 147 -5.22 1.85 -10.14
C THR A 147 -6.52 1.53 -10.87
N ASP A 148 -6.74 2.11 -12.03
CA ASP A 148 -7.90 1.82 -12.90
C ASP A 148 -7.97 0.32 -13.28
N LEU A 149 -6.83 -0.29 -13.59
CA LEU A 149 -6.75 -1.72 -13.87
C LEU A 149 -7.16 -2.58 -12.67
N LEU A 150 -6.75 -2.20 -11.45
CA LEU A 150 -7.13 -2.92 -10.23
C LEU A 150 -8.61 -2.74 -9.89
N ASP A 151 -9.13 -1.53 -10.06
CA ASP A 151 -10.54 -1.20 -9.79
C ASP A 151 -11.47 -1.92 -10.78
N SER A 152 -11.11 -1.96 -12.07
CA SER A 152 -11.87 -2.69 -13.10
C SER A 152 -11.97 -4.19 -12.83
N ARG A 153 -10.96 -4.79 -12.18
CA ARG A 153 -10.98 -6.20 -11.76
C ARG A 153 -11.76 -6.41 -10.47
N SER A 154 -11.70 -5.46 -9.56
CA SER A 154 -12.37 -5.52 -8.26
C SER A 154 -13.88 -5.32 -8.40
N GLY A 155 -14.33 -4.53 -9.37
CA GLY A 155 -15.74 -4.34 -9.71
C GLY A 155 -16.50 -5.60 -10.15
N GLY A 156 -15.82 -6.73 -10.38
CA GLY A 156 -16.44 -8.04 -10.63
C GLY A 156 -16.78 -8.85 -9.37
N VAL A 157 -16.38 -8.41 -8.18
CA VAL A 157 -16.55 -9.16 -6.92
C VAL A 157 -17.82 -8.76 -6.14
N GLN A 158 -18.46 -7.63 -6.47
CA GLN A 158 -19.59 -7.09 -5.69
C GLN A 158 -21.03 -7.47 -6.14
N THR A 159 -21.26 -8.25 -7.22
CA THR A 159 -22.63 -8.52 -7.72
C THR A 159 -23.22 -9.90 -7.40
N ARG A 160 -22.90 -10.52 -6.25
CA ARG A 160 -23.54 -11.79 -5.80
C ARG A 160 -23.80 -11.87 -4.28
N ARG A 161 -24.13 -10.77 -3.60
CA ARG A 161 -24.58 -10.84 -2.19
C ARG A 161 -25.88 -10.12 -1.87
N ASP A 162 -26.48 -9.41 -2.84
CA ASP A 162 -27.77 -8.74 -2.65
C ASP A 162 -28.83 -9.35 -3.57
N ALA A 163 -29.14 -10.63 -3.34
CA ALA A 163 -30.31 -11.30 -3.91
C ALA A 163 -30.70 -12.48 -2.99
N GLY A 164 -31.45 -12.18 -1.93
CA GLY A 164 -32.05 -13.21 -1.07
C GLY A 164 -32.29 -12.75 0.36
N ASP A 165 -33.31 -11.92 0.58
CA ASP A 165 -34.36 -12.24 1.56
C ASP A 165 -35.45 -11.16 1.50
N GLY A 166 -36.40 -11.40 0.60
CA GLY A 166 -37.71 -10.79 0.67
C GLY A 166 -38.57 -11.52 1.70
N ALA A 167 -39.31 -10.70 2.45
CA ALA A 167 -40.60 -11.01 3.06
C ALA A 167 -40.64 -12.02 4.23
N LYS A 168 -40.82 -11.48 5.43
CA LYS A 168 -41.99 -11.87 6.25
C LYS A 168 -42.58 -10.67 6.99
N SER A 169 -43.77 -10.31 6.53
CA SER A 169 -44.73 -9.39 7.11
C SER A 169 -45.36 -9.92 8.41
N ILE A 170 -45.49 -9.03 9.39
CA ILE A 170 -46.69 -8.72 10.20
C ILE A 170 -47.41 -9.87 10.95
N ALA A 171 -47.44 -9.80 12.29
CA ALA A 171 -48.67 -9.58 13.08
C ALA A 171 -48.39 -9.33 14.59
N PRO A 172 -49.27 -8.60 15.32
CA PRO A 172 -49.08 -8.18 16.71
C PRO A 172 -49.94 -8.98 17.73
N GLY A 173 -49.61 -8.84 19.04
CA GLY A 173 -50.37 -9.37 20.19
C GLY A 173 -49.49 -10.29 21.05
N SER A 174 -49.34 -10.13 22.38
CA SER A 174 -50.40 -9.90 23.37
C SER A 174 -49.82 -9.31 24.66
N ARG A 175 -50.60 -8.45 25.31
CA ARG A 175 -50.52 -8.19 26.77
C ARG A 175 -51.19 -9.34 27.50
N GLU A 176 -50.67 -9.70 28.67
CA GLU A 176 -51.40 -10.23 29.84
C GLU A 176 -50.39 -10.16 31.01
N THR A 177 -50.55 -9.13 31.86
CA THR A 177 -50.89 -9.20 33.30
C THR A 177 -49.87 -9.89 34.17
#